data_AF-A0A3M1EJ61-F1
#
_entry.id   AF-A0A3M1EJ61-F1
#
_cell.length_a   1.000
_cell.length_b   1.000
_cell.length_c   1.000
_cell.angle_alpha   90.00
_cell.angle_beta   90.00
_cell.angle_gamma   90.00
#
_symmetry.space_group_name_H-M   'P 1'
#
loop_
_entity.id
_entity.type
_entity.pdbx_description
1 polymer ?
#
loop_
_entity_poly.entity_id
_entity_poly.type
_entity_poly.pdbx_seq_one_letter_code
_entity_poly.pdbx_strand_id
1 'polypeptide(L)'
;MTQSAATFDSAVAESPVAGNASTLARVGKYTLVRGVTLFITVIIGVYLTVLIANMGGYVDNIRRGEIREFVSMQVMNDPGLSNLPGEEKRKLIEERVRLAEKRLGLDQPFLLRSVRFLRSR
;
A
#
# COMPACT_ATOMS: atom_id res chain seq x y z
N MET A 1 -8.21 68.97 54.41
CA MET A 1 -7.13 69.35 53.49
C MET A 1 -5.96 68.40 53.76
N THR A 2 -5.88 67.26 53.06
CA THR A 2 -5.25 66.98 51.74
C THR A 2 -3.86 66.36 51.89
N GLN A 3 -3.74 65.12 51.36
CA GLN A 3 -2.58 64.52 50.65
C GLN A 3 -1.27 64.31 51.44
N SER A 4 -0.45 63.28 51.21
CA SER A 4 -0.30 62.30 50.12
C SER A 4 0.44 61.09 50.73
N ALA A 5 -0.19 59.94 50.91
CA ALA A 5 -0.24 58.82 49.96
C ALA A 5 1.15 58.35 49.46
N ALA A 6 1.55 57.22 50.07
CA ALA A 6 2.21 56.06 49.45
C ALA A 6 3.64 56.24 48.89
N THR A 7 4.58 55.84 49.75
CA THR A 7 5.76 55.05 49.40
C THR A 7 5.52 54.14 48.20
N PHE A 8 6.29 54.38 47.14
CA PHE A 8 6.41 53.53 45.96
C PHE A 8 7.19 52.27 46.35
N ASP A 9 6.51 51.34 47.04
CA ASP A 9 7.05 50.01 47.30
C ASP A 9 7.03 49.25 45.98
N SER A 10 8.22 49.05 45.44
CA SER A 10 8.46 48.37 44.18
C SER A 10 8.25 46.88 44.39
N ALA A 11 6.98 46.45 44.37
CA ALA A 11 6.63 45.05 44.27
C ALA A 11 6.97 44.59 42.84
N VAL A 12 8.23 44.22 42.64
CA VAL A 12 8.65 43.37 41.54
C VAL A 12 7.83 42.09 41.64
N ALA A 13 6.78 42.00 40.84
CA ALA A 13 5.99 40.79 40.69
C ALA A 13 6.89 39.73 40.07
N GLU A 14 7.49 38.88 40.92
CA GLU A 14 8.12 37.66 40.48
C GLU A 14 7.07 36.83 39.72
N SER A 15 7.28 36.69 38.42
CA SER A 15 6.45 35.86 37.57
C SER A 15 6.63 34.40 38.00
N PRO A 16 5.55 33.64 38.29
CA PRO A 16 5.70 32.27 38.73
C PRO A 16 6.34 31.46 37.59
N VAL A 17 7.47 30.83 37.89
CA VAL A 17 8.28 30.07 36.93
C VAL A 17 7.52 28.81 36.50
N ALA A 18 6.61 28.94 35.55
CA ALA A 18 5.98 27.84 34.82
C ALA A 18 6.92 27.21 33.76
N GLY A 19 8.23 27.22 34.04
CA GLY A 19 9.28 26.88 33.09
C GLY A 19 9.35 25.39 32.74
N ASN A 20 9.03 24.51 33.69
CA ASN A 20 9.30 23.07 33.52
C ASN A 20 8.15 22.33 32.83
N ALA A 21 6.90 22.60 33.21
CA ALA A 21 5.72 21.99 32.58
C ALA A 21 5.55 22.45 31.12
N SER A 22 5.83 23.73 30.83
CA SER A 22 5.74 24.28 29.48
C SER A 22 6.85 23.79 28.54
N THR A 23 8.04 23.50 29.10
CA THR A 23 9.15 22.90 28.33
C THR A 23 8.87 21.43 28.02
N LEU A 24 8.43 20.65 29.00
CA LEU A 24 8.03 19.25 28.78
C LEU A 24 6.88 19.13 27.77
N ALA A 25 5.87 20.02 27.84
CA ALA A 25 4.78 20.05 26.86
C ALA A 25 5.28 20.40 25.44
N ARG A 26 6.23 21.35 25.32
CA ARG A 26 6.85 21.68 24.02
C ARG A 26 7.65 20.52 23.44
N VAL A 27 8.46 19.86 24.26
CA VAL A 27 9.28 18.71 23.84
C VAL A 27 8.37 17.53 23.47
N GLY A 28 7.33 17.25 24.25
CA GLY A 28 6.34 16.22 23.95
C GLY A 28 5.60 16.49 22.64
N LYS A 29 5.10 17.72 22.43
CA LYS A 29 4.46 18.14 21.18
C LYS A 29 5.40 18.00 19.98
N TYR A 30 6.63 18.47 20.10
CA TYR A 30 7.62 18.37 19.03
C TYR A 30 7.94 16.90 18.69
N THR A 31 8.13 16.06 19.71
CA THR A 31 8.40 14.63 19.53
C THR A 31 7.24 13.92 18.85
N LEU A 32 6.00 14.24 19.24
CA LEU A 32 4.81 13.63 18.64
C LEU A 32 4.63 14.06 17.18
N VAL A 33 4.75 15.35 16.88
CA VAL A 33 4.69 15.85 15.50
C VAL A 33 5.77 15.19 14.65
N ARG A 34 7.02 15.17 15.13
CA ARG A 34 8.14 14.53 14.43
C ARG A 34 7.93 13.04 14.23
N GLY A 35 7.40 12.34 15.24
CA GLY A 35 7.07 10.92 15.16
C GLY A 35 6.00 10.65 14.10
N VAL A 36 4.94 11.45 14.06
CA VAL A 36 3.88 11.35 13.04
C VAL A 36 4.43 11.64 11.64
N THR A 37 5.27 12.67 11.48
CA THR A 37 5.90 12.96 10.18
C THR A 37 6.75 11.77 9.70
N LEU A 38 7.62 11.23 10.55
CA LEU A 38 8.44 10.06 10.22
C LEU A 38 7.58 8.85 9.87
N PHE A 39 6.52 8.59 10.64
CA PHE A 39 5.60 7.48 10.39
C PHE A 39 4.92 7.60 9.03
N ILE A 40 4.42 8.79 8.69
CA ILE A 40 3.81 9.07 7.38
C ILE A 40 4.85 8.88 6.27
N THR A 41 6.07 9.38 6.43
CA THR A 41 7.15 9.19 5.44
C THR A 41 7.45 7.71 5.20
N VAL A 42 7.50 6.90 6.26
CA VAL A 42 7.71 5.44 6.14
C VAL A 42 6.56 4.78 5.39
N ILE A 43 5.31 5.13 5.71
CA ILE A 43 4.13 4.61 5.00
C ILE A 43 4.21 4.92 3.51
N ILE A 44 4.55 6.17 3.16
CA ILE A 44 4.68 6.59 1.75
C ILE A 44 5.78 5.77 1.07
N GLY A 45 6.96 5.64 1.70
CA GLY A 45 8.07 4.85 1.15
C GLY A 45 7.69 3.40 0.89
N VAL A 46 7.11 2.72 1.89
CA VAL A 46 6.67 1.33 1.77
C VAL A 46 5.60 1.18 0.69
N TYR A 47 4.61 2.08 0.65
CA TYR A 47 3.55 2.03 -0.35
C TYR A 47 4.09 2.19 -1.77
N LEU A 48 5.01 3.13 -1.98
CA LEU A 48 5.69 3.30 -3.26
C LEU A 48 6.48 2.06 -3.65
N THR A 49 7.23 1.45 -2.72
CA THR A 49 7.96 0.21 -2.98
C THR A 49 7.03 -0.93 -3.39
N VAL A 50 5.91 -1.12 -2.67
CA VAL A 50 4.92 -2.17 -2.99
C VAL A 50 4.26 -1.91 -4.35
N LEU A 51 3.96 -0.66 -4.67
CA LEU A 51 3.36 -0.28 -5.95
C LEU A 51 4.31 -0.57 -7.11
N ILE A 52 5.58 -0.19 -6.98
CA ILE A 52 6.61 -0.45 -7.99
C ILE A 52 6.82 -1.96 -8.14
N ALA A 53 6.96 -2.70 -7.02
CA ALA A 53 7.19 -4.14 -7.04
C ALA A 53 6.06 -4.93 -7.72
N ASN A 54 4.80 -4.51 -7.53
CA ASN A 54 3.65 -5.11 -8.19
C ASN A 54 3.39 -4.56 -9.61
N MET A 55 4.31 -3.75 -10.16
CA MET A 55 4.13 -2.98 -11.40
C MET A 55 2.77 -2.29 -11.48
N GLY A 56 2.30 -1.71 -10.37
CA GLY A 56 0.99 -1.05 -10.29
C GLY A 56 -0.22 -1.96 -10.57
N GLY A 57 -0.07 -3.28 -10.43
CA GLY A 57 -1.12 -4.26 -10.76
C GLY A 57 -1.06 -4.80 -12.20
N TYR A 58 -0.08 -4.37 -13.01
CA TYR A 58 0.10 -4.88 -14.38
C TYR A 58 0.75 -6.26 -14.44
N VAL A 59 1.40 -6.74 -13.37
CA VAL A 59 1.95 -8.11 -13.29
C VAL A 59 0.87 -9.16 -13.58
N ASP A 60 -0.37 -8.94 -13.14
CA ASP A 60 -1.49 -9.84 -13.40
C ASP A 60 -1.90 -9.86 -14.88
N ASN A 61 -1.70 -8.76 -15.62
CA ASN A 61 -1.94 -8.69 -17.06
C ASN A 61 -0.85 -9.43 -17.84
N ILE A 62 0.41 -9.29 -17.42
CA ILE A 62 1.55 -9.99 -18.02
C ILE A 62 1.34 -11.50 -17.87
N ARG A 63 1.02 -11.99 -16.66
CA ARG A 63 0.73 -13.42 -16.45
C ARG A 63 -0.42 -13.95 -17.30
N ARG A 64 -1.51 -13.17 -17.48
CA ARG A 64 -2.61 -13.57 -18.35
C ARG A 64 -2.19 -13.66 -19.82
N GLY A 65 -1.36 -12.72 -20.27
CA GLY A 65 -0.74 -12.76 -21.59
C GLY A 65 0.12 -14.01 -21.80
N GLU A 66 1.02 -14.30 -20.87
CA GLU A 66 1.89 -15.48 -20.90
C GLU A 66 1.09 -16.80 -20.97
N ILE A 67 0.01 -16.92 -20.20
CA ILE A 67 -0.85 -18.11 -20.24
C ILE A 67 -1.52 -18.26 -21.60
N ARG A 68 -2.03 -17.17 -22.17
CA ARG A 68 -2.64 -17.21 -23.50
C ARG A 68 -1.66 -17.63 -24.57
N GLU A 69 -0.46 -17.06 -24.55
CA GLU A 69 0.64 -17.41 -25.45
C GLU A 69 0.97 -18.91 -25.34
N PHE A 70 1.19 -19.39 -24.11
CA PHE A 70 1.56 -20.77 -23.82
C PHE A 70 0.48 -21.77 -24.26
N VAL A 71 -0.79 -21.49 -23.97
CA VAL A 71 -1.92 -22.34 -24.39
C VAL A 71 -2.09 -22.32 -25.90
N SER A 72 -1.93 -21.16 -26.54
CA SER A 72 -2.02 -21.03 -28.00
C SER A 72 -0.94 -21.85 -28.69
N MET A 73 0.31 -21.76 -28.22
CA MET A 73 1.42 -22.57 -28.72
C MET A 73 1.18 -24.07 -28.54
N GLN A 74 0.64 -24.48 -27.38
CA GLN A 74 0.29 -25.90 -27.16
C GLN A 74 -0.77 -26.40 -28.15
N VAL A 75 -1.82 -25.62 -28.41
CA VAL A 75 -2.88 -26.01 -29.36
C VAL A 75 -2.38 -26.02 -30.80
N MET A 76 -1.51 -25.06 -31.17
CA MET A 76 -0.95 -24.97 -32.52
C MET A 76 0.08 -26.08 -32.82
N ASN A 77 0.84 -26.50 -31.82
CA ASN A 77 1.86 -27.54 -31.96
C ASN A 77 1.32 -28.96 -31.75
N ASP A 78 0.04 -29.13 -31.42
CA ASP A 78 -0.58 -30.44 -31.21
C ASP A 78 -0.97 -31.07 -32.56
N PRO A 79 -0.32 -32.17 -32.99
CA PRO A 79 -0.62 -32.82 -34.26
C PRO A 79 -2.05 -33.36 -34.33
N GLY A 80 -2.65 -33.73 -33.19
CA GLY A 80 -4.03 -34.22 -33.11
C GLY A 80 -5.07 -33.13 -33.35
N LEU A 81 -4.69 -31.86 -33.24
CA LEU A 81 -5.55 -30.70 -33.46
C LEU A 81 -5.32 -30.04 -34.81
N SER A 82 -4.35 -30.54 -35.60
CA SER A 82 -3.96 -29.98 -36.90
C SER A 82 -5.14 -29.79 -37.86
N ASN A 83 -6.08 -30.74 -37.88
CA ASN A 83 -7.24 -30.77 -38.77
C ASN A 83 -8.43 -29.91 -38.31
N LEU A 84 -8.40 -29.32 -37.10
CA LEU A 84 -9.52 -28.49 -36.66
C LEU A 84 -9.61 -27.16 -37.44
N PRO A 85 -10.83 -26.70 -37.77
CA PRO A 85 -11.08 -25.37 -38.29
C PRO A 85 -10.53 -24.29 -37.35
N GLY A 86 -10.10 -23.15 -37.90
CA GLY A 86 -9.52 -22.04 -37.12
C GLY A 86 -10.46 -21.53 -36.01
N GLU A 87 -11.77 -21.52 -36.26
CA GLU A 87 -12.79 -21.12 -35.27
C GLU A 87 -12.89 -22.08 -34.09
N GLU A 88 -12.86 -23.40 -34.33
CA GLU A 88 -12.87 -24.37 -33.24
C GLU A 88 -11.56 -24.37 -32.45
N LYS A 89 -10.42 -24.17 -33.13
CA LYS A 89 -9.12 -23.97 -32.46
C LYS A 89 -9.17 -22.77 -31.53
N ARG A 90 -9.75 -21.65 -31.96
CA ARG A 90 -9.88 -20.44 -31.13
C ARG A 90 -10.75 -20.70 -29.90
N LYS A 91 -11.91 -21.35 -30.06
CA LYS A 91 -12.78 -21.74 -28.93
C LYS A 91 -12.05 -22.64 -27.94
N LEU A 92 -11.29 -23.62 -28.45
CA LEU A 92 -10.51 -24.54 -27.62
C LEU A 92 -9.40 -23.80 -26.85
N ILE A 93 -8.70 -22.85 -27.49
CA ILE A 93 -7.70 -22.01 -26.84
C ILE A 93 -8.35 -21.19 -25.71
N GLU A 94 -9.48 -20.53 -25.97
CA GLU A 94 -10.18 -19.73 -24.98
C GLU A 94 -10.65 -20.56 -23.77
N GLU A 95 -11.16 -21.76 -24.01
CA GLU A 95 -11.55 -22.68 -22.95
C GLU A 95 -10.36 -23.13 -22.11
N ARG A 96 -9.27 -23.55 -22.76
CA ARG A 96 -8.03 -23.96 -22.07
C ARG A 96 -7.40 -22.80 -21.28
N VAL A 97 -7.41 -21.58 -21.82
CA VAL A 97 -6.95 -20.36 -21.12
C VAL A 97 -7.79 -20.12 -19.87
N ARG A 98 -9.12 -20.15 -19.98
CA ARG A 98 -10.02 -19.93 -18.84
C ARG A 98 -9.82 -20.96 -17.73
N LEU A 99 -9.63 -22.21 -18.10
CA LEU A 99 -9.32 -23.29 -17.15
C LEU A 99 -7.95 -23.08 -16.49
N ALA A 100 -6.94 -22.65 -17.25
CA ALA A 100 -5.61 -22.36 -16.71
C ALA A 100 -5.62 -21.15 -15.75
N GLU A 101 -6.33 -20.08 -16.11
CA GLU A 101 -6.51 -18.90 -15.26
C GLU A 101 -7.18 -19.27 -13.93
N LYS A 102 -8.25 -20.08 -13.98
CA LYS A 102 -8.97 -20.57 -12.78
C LYS A 102 -8.10 -21.47 -11.90
N ARG A 103 -7.26 -22.33 -12.50
CA ARG A 103 -6.31 -23.18 -11.75
C ARG A 103 -5.25 -22.36 -11.02
N LEU A 104 -4.78 -21.27 -11.63
CA LEU A 104 -3.77 -20.39 -11.06
C LEU A 104 -4.37 -19.30 -10.14
N GLY A 105 -5.69 -19.31 -9.96
CA GLY A 105 -6.41 -18.34 -9.14
C GLY A 105 -6.37 -16.91 -9.71
N LEU A 106 -6.04 -16.77 -11.00
CA LEU A 106 -5.92 -15.48 -11.70
C LEU A 106 -7.28 -14.81 -11.94
N ASP A 107 -8.37 -15.52 -11.66
CA ASP A 107 -9.74 -15.02 -11.57
C ASP A 107 -9.98 -14.16 -10.31
N GLN A 108 -9.08 -14.21 -9.31
CA GLN A 108 -9.20 -13.48 -8.05
C GLN A 108 -8.11 -12.41 -7.91
N PRO A 109 -8.44 -11.24 -7.35
CA PRO A 109 -7.45 -10.19 -7.12
C PRO A 109 -6.31 -10.71 -6.25
N PHE A 110 -5.08 -10.30 -6.58
CA PHE A 110 -3.85 -10.78 -5.94
C PHE A 110 -3.88 -10.75 -4.40
N LEU A 111 -4.44 -9.69 -3.82
CA LEU A 111 -4.60 -9.52 -2.37
C LEU A 111 -5.45 -10.62 -1.72
N LEU A 112 -6.53 -11.07 -2.38
CA LEU A 112 -7.37 -12.15 -1.86
C LEU A 112 -6.63 -13.50 -1.96
N ARG A 113 -5.82 -13.68 -3.00
CA ARG A 113 -5.04 -14.91 -3.21
C ARG A 113 -3.91 -15.06 -2.18
N SER A 114 -3.22 -13.97 -1.85
CA SER A 114 -2.10 -14.00 -0.89
C SER A 114 -2.56 -14.35 0.53
N VAL A 115 -3.70 -13.82 0.99
CA VAL A 115 -4.27 -14.14 2.30
C VAL A 115 -4.68 -15.62 2.40
N ARG A 116 -5.30 -16.16 1.34
CA ARG A 116 -5.64 -17.60 1.28
C ARG A 116 -4.40 -18.49 1.35
N PHE A 117 -3.32 -18.11 0.64
CA PHE A 117 -2.06 -18.86 0.64
C PHE A 117 -1.38 -18.88 2.01
N LEU A 118 -1.44 -17.77 2.77
CA LEU A 118 -0.90 -17.70 4.12
C LEU A 118 -1.71 -18.49 5.16
N ARG A 119 -3.01 -18.66 4.94
CA ARG A 119 -3.91 -19.44 5.82
C ARG A 119 -3.82 -20.95 5.59
N SER A 120 -3.40 -21.40 4.41
CA SER A 120 -3.37 -22.83 4.03
C SER A 120 -2.02 -23.52 4.28
N ARG A 121 -1.20 -22.99 5.19
CA ARG A 121 0.03 -23.64 5.67
C ARG A 121 -0.06 -23.94 7.16
#